data_AF-A0A376KNV1-F1
#
_entry.id   AF-A0A376KNV1-F1
#
_cell.length_a   1.000
_cell.length_b   1.000
_cell.length_c   1.000
_cell.angle_alpha   90.00
_cell.angle_beta   90.00
_cell.angle_gamma   90.00
#
_symmetry.space_group_name_H-M   'P 1'
#
loop_
_entity.id
_entity.type
_entity.pdbx_description
1 polymer ?
#
loop_
_entity_poly.entity_id
_entity_poly.type
_entity_poly.pdbx_seq_one_letter_code
_entity_poly.pdbx_strand_id
1 'polypeptide(L)'
;MLNAVGAQSLNALTGQIVPKDIQLATPPQVGAPATEYAALAELKAIASRNKRFTSYIGMGYTAVQLPPVILRNMLENPGWYTAYTPYQPEVSQGRLEALLNFQQVTLDLTGLGYGLCFSSGRGHRCRRSNGDGETRQQTEKCQPLLRGFRCASANAGCGPYSCRKPLVLK
;
A
#
# COMPACT_ATOMS: atom_id res chain seq x y z
N MET A 1 34.62 6.66 -11.82
CA MET A 1 33.37 7.09 -12.52
C MET A 1 33.50 8.49 -13.12
N LEU A 2 33.85 9.53 -12.33
CA LEU A 2 33.95 10.91 -12.81
C LEU A 2 34.83 11.09 -14.07
N ASN A 3 36.02 10.47 -14.13
CA ASN A 3 36.88 10.51 -15.31
C ASN A 3 36.23 9.91 -16.56
N ALA A 4 35.38 8.87 -16.43
CA ALA A 4 34.70 8.24 -17.57
C ALA A 4 33.59 9.11 -18.15
N VAL A 5 32.99 9.98 -17.32
CA VAL A 5 31.99 10.97 -17.74
C VAL A 5 32.61 12.35 -18.02
N GLY A 6 33.94 12.47 -17.97
CA GLY A 6 34.66 13.71 -18.26
C GLY A 6 34.44 14.86 -17.24
N ALA A 7 33.94 14.56 -16.05
CA ALA A 7 33.68 15.56 -15.01
C ALA A 7 34.84 15.66 -14.01
N GLN A 8 35.20 16.89 -13.62
CA GLN A 8 36.29 17.15 -12.67
C GLN A 8 35.87 16.97 -11.21
N SER A 9 34.57 17.08 -10.90
CA SER A 9 34.01 16.89 -9.55
C SER A 9 32.52 16.56 -9.61
N LEU A 10 31.94 16.10 -8.49
CA LEU A 10 30.49 15.90 -8.37
C LEU A 10 29.71 17.21 -8.57
N ASN A 11 30.20 18.32 -8.01
CA ASN A 11 29.56 19.63 -8.19
C ASN A 11 29.57 20.08 -9.66
N ALA A 12 30.68 19.83 -10.38
CA ALA A 12 30.77 20.12 -11.81
C ALA A 12 29.78 19.26 -12.61
N LEU A 13 29.62 17.98 -12.27
CA LEU A 13 28.65 17.08 -12.90
C LEU A 13 27.20 17.52 -12.64
N THR A 14 26.85 17.85 -11.40
CA THR A 14 25.50 18.32 -11.04
C THR A 14 25.15 19.62 -11.78
N GLY A 15 26.09 20.56 -11.89
CA GLY A 15 25.88 21.81 -12.63
C GLY A 15 25.72 21.65 -14.15
N GLN A 16 26.17 20.54 -14.73
CA GLN A 16 25.95 20.21 -16.14
C GLN A 16 24.58 19.57 -16.40
N ILE A 17 24.01 18.87 -15.40
CA ILE A 17 22.76 18.09 -15.55
C ILE A 17 21.53 18.89 -15.09
N VAL A 18 21.63 19.56 -13.94
CA VAL A 18 20.50 20.25 -13.30
C VAL A 18 20.59 21.74 -13.59
N PRO A 19 19.58 22.36 -14.23
CA PRO A 19 19.53 23.81 -14.42
C PRO A 19 19.63 24.59 -13.11
N LYS A 20 20.41 25.67 -13.08
CA LYS A 20 20.72 26.43 -11.85
C LYS A 20 19.49 27.09 -11.20
N ASP A 21 18.48 27.42 -11.99
CA ASP A 21 17.25 28.09 -11.57
C ASP A 21 16.35 27.20 -10.70
N ILE A 22 16.47 25.87 -10.81
CA ILE A 22 15.72 24.90 -9.98
C ILE A 22 16.57 24.26 -8.87
N GLN A 23 17.85 24.64 -8.76
CA GLN A 23 18.72 24.12 -7.71
C GLN A 23 18.40 24.78 -6.36
N LEU A 24 18.44 23.98 -5.30
CA LEU A 24 18.32 24.49 -3.94
C LEU A 24 19.56 25.33 -3.59
N ALA A 25 19.34 26.60 -3.23
CA ALA A 25 20.42 27.52 -2.84
C ALA A 25 21.15 27.11 -1.55
N THR A 26 20.44 26.42 -0.64
CA THR A 26 20.98 25.91 0.61
C THR A 26 20.56 24.46 0.82
N PRO A 27 21.39 23.62 1.47
CA PRO A 27 21.00 22.26 1.83
C PRO A 27 19.70 22.24 2.65
N PRO A 28 18.88 21.19 2.50
CA PRO A 28 17.66 21.05 3.28
C PRO A 28 17.99 20.90 4.78
N GLN A 29 17.22 21.58 5.63
CA GLN A 29 17.40 21.58 7.09
C GLN A 29 16.84 20.28 7.69
N VAL A 30 17.59 19.19 7.57
CA VAL A 30 17.18 17.83 8.02
C VAL A 30 17.79 17.40 9.35
N GLY A 31 18.50 18.31 10.03
CA GLY A 31 19.22 18.02 11.28
C GLY A 31 20.56 17.31 11.07
N ALA A 32 21.21 16.92 12.17
CA ALA A 32 22.47 16.18 12.13
C ALA A 32 22.21 14.69 11.81
N PRO A 33 23.12 14.02 11.08
CA PRO A 33 22.99 12.59 10.82
C PRO A 33 23.10 11.80 12.13
N ALA A 34 22.26 10.78 12.28
CA ALA A 34 22.33 9.82 13.38
C ALA A 34 23.01 8.53 12.92
N THR A 35 23.66 7.82 13.84
CA THR A 35 24.12 6.45 13.59
C THR A 35 22.91 5.51 13.55
N GLU A 36 23.04 4.35 12.89
CA GLU A 36 21.96 3.37 12.81
C GLU A 36 21.44 2.95 14.20
N TYR A 37 22.37 2.72 15.15
CA TYR A 37 22.02 2.38 16.52
C TYR A 37 21.23 3.49 17.22
N ALA A 38 21.68 4.75 17.08
CA ALA A 38 20.99 5.89 17.68
C ALA A 38 19.60 6.10 17.06
N ALA A 39 19.48 5.99 15.74
CA ALA A 39 18.22 6.12 15.02
C ALA A 39 17.20 5.05 15.44
N LEU A 40 17.63 3.79 15.59
CA LEU A 40 16.76 2.72 16.09
C LEU A 40 16.32 2.95 17.53
N ALA A 41 17.20 3.45 18.40
CA ALA A 41 16.85 3.77 19.78
C ALA A 41 15.81 4.90 19.85
N GLU A 42 15.99 5.96 19.06
CA GLU A 42 15.05 7.07 18.94
C GLU A 42 13.68 6.60 18.43
N LEU A 43 13.65 5.84 17.33
CA LEU A 43 12.41 5.31 16.76
C LEU A 43 11.67 4.39 17.75
N LYS A 44 12.39 3.58 18.53
CA LYS A 44 11.79 2.75 19.61
C LYS A 44 11.20 3.61 20.72
N ALA A 45 11.86 4.71 21.09
CA ALA A 45 11.36 5.65 22.11
C ALA A 45 10.11 6.42 21.64
N ILE A 46 9.98 6.69 20.34
CA ILE A 46 8.77 7.26 19.76
C ILE A 46 7.66 6.20 19.72
N ALA A 47 7.97 5.00 19.23
CA ALA A 47 7.01 3.91 19.13
C ALA A 47 6.44 3.46 20.49
N SER A 48 7.21 3.59 21.58
CA SER A 48 6.75 3.25 22.93
C SER A 48 5.64 4.15 23.47
N ARG A 49 5.43 5.33 22.85
CA ARG A 49 4.32 6.23 23.18
C ARG A 49 2.98 5.71 22.68
N ASN A 50 2.98 4.75 21.74
CA ASN A 50 1.76 4.16 21.19
C ASN A 50 1.12 3.18 22.19
N LYS A 51 -0.18 3.38 22.48
CA LYS A 51 -0.96 2.49 23.34
C LYS A 51 -1.59 1.37 22.49
N ARG A 52 -1.21 0.12 22.75
CA ARG A 52 -1.79 -1.05 22.08
C ARG A 52 -3.05 -1.50 22.81
N PHE A 53 -4.20 -1.30 22.20
CA PHE A 53 -5.50 -1.77 22.71
C PHE A 53 -6.04 -2.91 21.86
N THR A 54 -6.80 -3.80 22.49
CA THR A 54 -7.64 -4.76 21.76
C THR A 54 -8.76 -3.99 21.08
N SER A 55 -8.62 -3.78 19.77
CA SER A 55 -9.48 -2.89 19.00
C SER A 55 -10.60 -3.66 18.31
N TYR A 56 -11.84 -3.38 18.72
CA TYR A 56 -13.07 -3.92 18.09
C TYR A 56 -13.86 -2.86 17.30
N ILE A 57 -13.18 -1.79 16.88
CA ILE A 57 -13.77 -0.69 16.09
C ILE A 57 -14.31 -1.21 14.75
N GLY A 58 -13.66 -2.23 14.18
CA GLY A 58 -14.01 -2.78 12.87
C GLY A 58 -13.69 -1.79 11.76
N MET A 59 -14.70 -1.35 11.01
CA MET A 59 -14.55 -0.45 9.85
C MET A 59 -13.56 -0.98 8.79
N GLY A 60 -13.48 -2.31 8.69
CA GLY A 60 -12.69 -3.00 7.69
C GLY A 60 -11.29 -3.42 8.12
N TYR A 61 -10.77 -2.95 9.24
CA TYR A 61 -9.53 -3.48 9.81
C TYR A 61 -9.87 -4.38 10.99
N THR A 62 -9.35 -5.60 10.97
CA THR A 62 -9.55 -6.59 12.02
C THR A 62 -8.20 -7.17 12.38
N ALA A 63 -7.93 -7.34 13.68
CA ALA A 63 -6.72 -7.99 14.14
C ALA A 63 -6.70 -9.46 13.69
N VAL A 64 -5.57 -9.90 13.15
CA VAL A 64 -5.34 -11.29 12.71
C VAL A 64 -4.06 -11.81 13.33
N GLN A 65 -4.02 -13.11 13.63
CA GLN A 65 -2.80 -13.77 14.04
C GLN A 65 -1.94 -14.06 12.81
N LEU A 66 -0.83 -13.35 12.66
CA LEU A 66 0.12 -13.60 11.58
C LEU A 66 0.94 -14.87 11.91
N PRO A 67 0.95 -15.90 11.05
CA PRO A 67 1.77 -17.08 11.27
C PRO A 67 3.26 -16.71 11.34
N PRO A 68 4.00 -17.10 12.41
CA PRO A 68 5.41 -16.71 12.58
C PRO A 68 6.31 -17.14 11.43
N VAL A 69 5.97 -18.25 10.75
CA VAL A 69 6.71 -18.76 9.59
C VAL A 69 6.64 -17.79 8.41
N ILE A 70 5.49 -17.14 8.19
CA ILE A 70 5.32 -16.14 7.12
C ILE A 70 6.02 -14.83 7.49
N LEU A 71 5.91 -14.41 8.75
CA LEU A 71 6.59 -13.20 9.25
C LEU A 71 8.11 -13.27 8.99
N ARG A 72 8.75 -14.34 9.46
CA ARG A 72 10.20 -14.52 9.37
C ARG A 72 10.70 -14.77 7.95
N ASN A 73 10.05 -15.68 7.21
CA ASN A 73 10.58 -16.15 5.93
C ASN A 73 10.15 -15.31 4.72
N MET A 74 9.14 -14.46 4.86
CA MET A 74 8.59 -13.65 3.76
C MET A 74 8.64 -12.15 4.05
N LEU A 75 8.06 -11.66 5.16
CA LEU A 75 8.02 -10.21 5.42
C LEU A 75 9.37 -9.63 5.87
N GLU A 76 10.13 -10.36 6.70
CA GLU A 76 11.45 -9.92 7.16
C GLU A 76 12.59 -10.34 6.22
N ASN A 77 12.29 -11.13 5.18
CA ASN A 77 13.29 -11.65 4.25
C ASN A 77 13.50 -10.71 3.04
N PRO A 78 14.71 -10.14 2.86
CA PRO A 78 14.99 -9.25 1.74
C PRO A 78 14.79 -9.90 0.37
N GLY A 79 14.91 -11.23 0.26
CA GLY A 79 14.64 -11.94 -0.99
C GLY A 79 13.21 -11.74 -1.49
N TRP A 80 12.26 -11.42 -0.60
CA TRP A 80 10.83 -11.27 -0.92
C TRP A 80 10.38 -9.83 -1.17
N TYR A 81 10.97 -8.83 -0.52
CA TYR A 81 10.54 -7.42 -0.64
C TYR A 81 11.48 -6.49 -1.41
N THR A 82 12.70 -6.92 -1.76
CA THR A 82 13.65 -6.06 -2.50
C THR A 82 13.41 -6.03 -4.01
N ALA A 83 12.86 -7.11 -4.59
CA ALA A 83 12.52 -7.12 -6.00
C ALA A 83 11.26 -6.30 -6.28
N TYR A 84 11.24 -5.63 -7.42
CA TYR A 84 10.12 -4.82 -7.87
C TYR A 84 9.12 -5.64 -8.70
N THR A 85 8.32 -4.97 -9.54
CA THR A 85 7.37 -5.60 -10.45
C THR A 85 8.07 -6.65 -11.32
N PRO A 86 7.51 -7.87 -11.44
CA PRO A 86 8.11 -8.97 -12.17
C PRO A 86 7.97 -8.79 -13.69
N TYR A 87 8.74 -7.86 -14.28
CA TYR A 87 8.76 -7.63 -15.72
C TYR A 87 9.47 -8.75 -16.48
N GLN A 88 10.48 -9.39 -15.86
CA GLN A 88 11.13 -10.59 -16.38
C GLN A 88 10.52 -11.85 -15.73
N PRO A 89 9.66 -12.59 -16.44
CA PRO A 89 8.95 -13.73 -15.84
C PRO A 89 9.89 -14.88 -15.49
N GLU A 90 10.96 -15.12 -16.25
CA GLU A 90 11.85 -16.28 -16.09
C GLU A 90 12.58 -16.29 -14.74
N VAL A 91 12.96 -15.10 -14.25
CA VAL A 91 13.67 -14.92 -12.97
C VAL A 91 12.73 -14.61 -11.79
N SER A 92 11.42 -14.54 -12.05
CA SER A 92 10.42 -14.09 -11.07
C SER A 92 9.31 -15.11 -10.80
N GLN A 93 9.47 -16.35 -11.26
CA GLN A 93 8.45 -17.41 -11.20
C GLN A 93 7.83 -17.59 -9.81
N GLY A 94 8.64 -17.63 -8.74
CA GLY A 94 8.12 -17.85 -7.38
C GLY A 94 7.14 -16.76 -6.90
N ARG A 95 7.36 -15.49 -7.27
CA ARG A 95 6.42 -14.40 -6.92
C ARG A 95 5.18 -14.43 -7.80
N LEU A 96 5.33 -14.76 -9.09
CA LEU A 96 4.21 -14.91 -10.01
C LEU A 96 3.27 -16.03 -9.56
N GLU A 97 3.83 -17.17 -9.13
CA GLU A 97 3.05 -18.27 -8.57
C GLU A 97 2.29 -17.85 -7.31
N ALA A 98 2.94 -17.15 -6.38
CA ALA A 98 2.26 -16.63 -5.18
C ALA A 98 1.12 -15.65 -5.53
N LEU A 99 1.29 -14.81 -6.55
CA LEU A 99 0.24 -13.91 -7.04
C LEU A 99 -0.92 -14.67 -7.69
N LEU A 100 -0.64 -15.73 -8.46
CA LEU A 100 -1.66 -16.61 -9.04
C LEU A 100 -2.44 -17.36 -7.95
N ASN A 101 -1.76 -17.87 -6.93
CA ASN A 101 -2.41 -18.49 -5.77
C ASN A 101 -3.35 -17.51 -5.06
N PHE A 102 -2.94 -16.24 -4.91
CA PHE A 102 -3.80 -15.20 -4.36
C PHE A 102 -5.03 -14.91 -5.24
N GLN A 103 -4.87 -14.90 -6.56
CA GLN A 103 -5.98 -14.75 -7.50
C GLN A 103 -6.95 -15.92 -7.35
N GLN A 104 -6.45 -17.16 -7.33
CA GLN A 104 -7.28 -18.36 -7.20
C GLN A 104 -8.09 -18.35 -5.90
N VAL A 105 -7.46 -18.09 -4.75
CA VAL A 105 -8.17 -17.96 -3.46
C VAL A 105 -9.24 -16.87 -3.53
N THR A 106 -8.96 -15.75 -4.19
CA THR A 106 -9.95 -14.68 -4.35
C THR A 106 -11.13 -15.10 -5.24
N LEU A 107 -10.88 -15.81 -6.34
CA LEU A 107 -11.91 -16.34 -7.22
C LEU A 107 -12.80 -17.34 -6.47
N ASP A 108 -12.20 -18.29 -5.77
CA ASP A 108 -12.92 -19.32 -5.02
C ASP A 108 -13.80 -18.73 -3.91
N LEU A 109 -13.30 -17.70 -3.21
CA LEU A 109 -14.05 -17.03 -2.14
C LEU A 109 -15.14 -16.07 -2.65
N THR A 110 -15.01 -15.52 -3.86
CA THR A 110 -15.95 -14.51 -4.39
C THR A 110 -16.90 -15.06 -5.44
N GLY A 111 -16.61 -16.22 -6.04
CA GLY A 111 -17.36 -16.80 -7.15
C GLY A 111 -17.28 -15.99 -8.45
N LEU A 112 -16.33 -15.05 -8.56
CA LEU A 112 -16.13 -14.24 -9.77
C LEU A 112 -15.30 -15.00 -10.80
N GLY A 113 -15.52 -14.73 -12.09
CA GLY A 113 -14.82 -15.42 -13.19
C GLY A 113 -13.39 -14.96 -13.44
N TYR A 114 -13.07 -13.69 -13.13
CA TYR A 114 -11.73 -13.12 -13.27
C TYR A 114 -11.51 -12.07 -12.17
N GLY A 115 -10.32 -12.07 -11.56
CA GLY A 115 -10.00 -11.23 -10.40
C GLY A 115 -8.76 -10.40 -10.68
N LEU A 116 -8.92 -9.06 -10.67
CA LEU A 116 -7.79 -8.14 -10.80
C LEU A 116 -6.83 -8.26 -9.63
N CYS A 117 -5.54 -8.25 -9.95
CA CYS A 117 -4.48 -8.25 -8.97
C CYS A 117 -4.46 -6.91 -8.23
N PHE A 118 -4.60 -6.99 -6.90
CA PHE A 118 -4.42 -5.95 -5.87
C PHE A 118 -4.88 -4.50 -6.18
N SER A 119 -5.71 -3.95 -5.29
CA SER A 119 -6.09 -2.54 -5.31
C SER A 119 -5.57 -1.85 -4.05
N SER A 120 -5.02 -0.63 -4.18
CA SER A 120 -4.43 0.17 -3.09
C SER A 120 -5.32 0.32 -1.83
N GLY A 121 -6.64 0.17 -1.96
CA GLY A 121 -7.54 -0.03 -0.82
C GLY A 121 -8.97 -0.38 -1.26
N ARG A 122 -9.82 -0.79 -0.31
CA ARG A 122 -11.24 -1.08 -0.60
C ARG A 122 -11.99 0.13 -1.17
N GLY A 123 -11.73 1.33 -0.65
CA GLY A 123 -12.34 2.56 -1.16
C GLY A 123 -11.99 2.83 -2.63
N HIS A 124 -10.71 2.62 -3.00
CA HIS A 124 -10.28 2.71 -4.40
C HIS A 124 -10.91 1.61 -5.27
N ARG A 125 -11.09 0.40 -4.75
CA ARG A 125 -11.76 -0.70 -5.47
C ARG A 125 -13.22 -0.41 -5.78
N CYS A 126 -13.99 0.04 -4.79
CA CYS A 126 -15.40 0.42 -4.98
C CYS A 126 -15.56 1.58 -5.98
N ARG A 127 -14.59 2.50 -6.05
CA ARG A 127 -14.63 3.60 -7.01
C ARG A 127 -14.38 3.13 -8.44
N ARG A 128 -13.46 2.17 -8.64
CA ARG A 128 -13.22 1.57 -9.97
C ARG A 128 -14.43 0.78 -10.46
N SER A 129 -15.05 -0.05 -9.62
CA SER A 129 -16.26 -0.80 -10.01
C SER A 129 -17.46 0.10 -10.34
N ASN A 130 -17.50 1.33 -9.82
CA ASN A 130 -18.55 2.29 -10.12
C ASN A 130 -18.24 3.16 -11.37
N GLY A 131 -17.00 3.18 -11.85
CA GLY A 131 -16.58 3.96 -13.02
C GLY A 131 -16.72 3.22 -14.35
N ASP A 132 -16.60 1.89 -14.33
CA ASP A 132 -16.62 1.06 -15.54
C ASP A 132 -18.02 0.46 -15.74
N GLY A 133 -18.74 0.87 -16.79
CA GLY A 133 -20.12 0.44 -17.09
C GLY A 133 -20.27 -1.09 -17.26
N GLU A 134 -19.18 -1.79 -17.56
CA GLU A 134 -19.12 -3.25 -17.72
C GLU A 134 -19.11 -4.01 -16.39
N THR A 135 -18.45 -3.49 -15.34
CA THR A 135 -18.45 -4.15 -14.01
C THR A 135 -19.79 -4.02 -13.28
N ARG A 136 -20.65 -3.09 -13.69
CA ARG A 136 -22.00 -2.91 -13.16
C ARG A 136 -22.87 -4.17 -13.36
N GLN A 137 -22.80 -4.80 -14.54
CA GLN A 137 -23.56 -6.02 -14.85
C GLN A 137 -23.10 -7.25 -14.06
N GLN A 138 -21.81 -7.40 -13.76
CA GLN A 138 -21.34 -8.48 -12.87
C GLN A 138 -21.79 -8.26 -11.41
N THR A 139 -21.82 -7.00 -10.95
CA THR A 139 -22.22 -6.67 -9.58
C THR A 139 -23.71 -6.92 -9.34
N GLU A 140 -24.56 -6.73 -10.36
CA GLU A 140 -26.00 -7.01 -10.30
C GLU A 140 -26.32 -8.53 -10.28
N LYS A 141 -25.49 -9.38 -10.89
CA LYS A 141 -25.68 -10.85 -10.82
C LYS A 141 -25.33 -11.44 -9.44
N CYS A 142 -24.46 -10.81 -8.66
CA CYS A 142 -24.07 -11.25 -7.31
C CYS A 142 -24.98 -10.69 -6.19
N GLN A 143 -25.90 -9.78 -6.49
CA GLN A 143 -26.80 -9.13 -5.52
C GLN A 143 -27.73 -10.06 -4.70
N PRO A 144 -28.10 -11.29 -5.13
CA PRO A 144 -28.94 -12.15 -4.31
C PRO A 144 -28.26 -12.71 -3.05
N LEU A 145 -26.93 -12.86 -3.03
CA LEU A 145 -26.19 -13.52 -1.93
C LEU A 145 -25.66 -12.57 -0.84
N LEU A 146 -25.76 -11.25 -1.05
CA LEU A 146 -25.33 -10.22 -0.09
C LEU A 146 -26.49 -9.32 0.35
N ARG A 147 -27.66 -9.92 0.65
CA ARG A 147 -28.78 -9.23 1.31
C ARG A 147 -28.40 -8.83 2.75
N GLY A 148 -27.60 -7.77 2.87
CA GLY A 148 -27.14 -7.20 4.14
C GLY A 148 -26.18 -6.03 3.96
N PHE A 149 -25.47 -5.96 2.83
CA PHE A 149 -24.58 -4.85 2.50
C PHE A 149 -25.13 -4.05 1.31
N ARG A 150 -26.20 -3.28 1.55
CA ARG A 150 -26.49 -2.15 0.65
C ARG A 150 -25.38 -1.11 0.87
N CYS A 151 -24.52 -0.91 -0.13
CA CYS A 151 -23.89 0.39 -0.30
C CYS A 151 -25.03 1.41 -0.38
N ALA A 152 -25.09 2.32 0.59
CA ALA A 152 -26.06 3.40 0.60
C ALA A 152 -26.04 4.09 -0.77
N SER A 153 -27.22 4.23 -1.36
CA SER A 153 -27.44 4.71 -2.72
C SER A 153 -26.72 6.04 -2.98
N ALA A 154 -25.95 6.02 -4.06
CA ALA A 154 -25.58 7.02 -5.08
C ALA A 154 -26.18 8.45 -5.10
N ASN A 155 -26.72 9.04 -4.03
CA ASN A 155 -27.32 10.39 -4.10
C ASN A 155 -27.10 11.29 -2.89
N ALA A 156 -26.00 11.10 -2.17
CA ALA A 156 -25.49 12.13 -1.27
C ALA A 156 -24.08 12.53 -1.73
N GLY A 157 -23.94 13.75 -2.23
CA GLY A 157 -22.64 14.36 -2.45
C GLY A 157 -21.87 14.35 -1.12
N CYS A 158 -20.86 13.51 -1.03
CA CYS A 158 -20.04 13.40 0.18
C CYS A 158 -18.59 13.70 -0.20
N GLY A 159 -18.21 14.95 0.06
CA GLY A 159 -16.82 15.35 0.24
C GLY A 159 -16.17 14.61 1.43
N PRO A 160 -14.88 14.88 1.72
CA PRO A 160 -14.18 14.21 2.79
C PRO A 160 -14.80 14.65 4.11
N TYR A 161 -14.90 13.74 5.09
CA TYR A 161 -15.37 13.99 6.46
C TYR A 161 -16.88 14.15 6.68
N SER A 162 -17.64 13.05 6.76
CA SER A 162 -18.71 12.91 7.78
C SER A 162 -19.24 11.48 7.87
N CYS A 163 -18.66 10.69 8.76
CA CYS A 163 -19.34 9.53 9.37
C CYS A 163 -19.28 9.71 10.89
N ARG A 164 -19.93 10.76 11.42
CA ARG A 164 -20.27 10.81 12.85
C ARG A 164 -21.49 9.90 13.06
N LYS A 165 -21.32 8.79 13.78
CA LYS A 165 -22.46 8.21 14.52
C LYS A 165 -22.59 8.97 15.84
N PRO A 166 -23.80 9.38 16.24
CA PRO A 166 -24.01 9.94 17.57
C PRO A 166 -23.72 8.87 18.62
N LEU A 167 -22.88 9.23 19.60
CA LEU A 167 -22.77 8.53 20.87
C LEU A 167 -24.17 8.48 21.49
N VAL A 168 -24.74 7.29 21.67
CA VAL A 168 -25.79 7.08 22.66
C VAL A 168 -25.32 5.92 23.53
N LEU A 169 -24.74 6.29 24.67
CA LEU A 169 -24.63 5.47 25.85
C LEU A 169 -26.04 5.14 26.34
N LYS A 170 -26.37 3.85 26.40
CA LYS A 170 -27.25 3.25 27.41
C LYS A 170 -26.63 1.91 27.80
#